data_AF-A0A1G7AU46-F1
#
_entry.id   AF-A0A1G7AU46-F1
#
_cell.length_a   1.000
_cell.length_b   1.000
_cell.length_c   1.000
_cell.angle_alpha   90.00
_cell.angle_beta   90.00
_cell.angle_gamma   90.00
#
_symmetry.space_group_name_H-M   'P 1'
#
loop_
_entity.id
_entity.type
_entity.pdbx_description
1 polymer ?
#
loop_
_entity_poly.entity_id
_entity_poly.type
_entity_poly.pdbx_seq_one_letter_code
_entity_poly.pdbx_strand_id
1 'polypeptide(L)'
;MSKKLRVSAETIPELRDFLAGADVDMGCRPVAVKRGDRYATEVISDDDELARLGRRRAGGVRIEVLEEMPSAARRLRMVPTGNRFAGGVVPRGYGRKE
;
A
#
# COMPACT_ATOMS: atom_id res chain seq x y z
N MET A 1 5.11 3.42 -11.05
CA MET A 1 3.86 3.84 -10.37
C MET A 1 3.85 3.17 -9.00
N SER A 2 3.37 3.84 -7.95
CA SER A 2 3.29 3.19 -6.62
C SER A 2 2.12 2.21 -6.59
N LYS A 3 2.31 1.06 -5.95
CA LYS A 3 1.31 0.02 -5.78
C LYS A 3 1.22 -0.36 -4.31
N LYS A 4 0.00 -0.59 -3.85
CA LYS A 4 -0.24 -1.19 -2.55
C LYS A 4 -0.13 -2.71 -2.71
N LEU A 5 0.78 -3.30 -1.96
CA LEU A 5 1.09 -4.72 -1.99
C LEU A 5 0.67 -5.35 -0.67
N ARG A 6 0.24 -6.62 -0.74
CA ARG A 6 0.19 -7.52 0.40
C ARG A 6 1.35 -8.50 0.29
N VAL A 7 2.19 -8.51 1.31
CA VAL A 7 3.30 -9.47 1.44
C VAL A 7 2.94 -10.46 2.55
N SER A 8 3.06 -11.76 2.28
CA SER A 8 2.75 -12.80 3.27
C SER A 8 3.78 -13.92 3.33
N ALA A 9 4.04 -14.44 4.53
CA ALA A 9 4.92 -15.58 4.80
C ALA A 9 4.28 -16.56 5.79
N GLU A 10 4.86 -17.75 5.96
CA GLU A 10 4.36 -18.74 6.93
C GLU A 10 4.72 -18.35 8.37
N THR A 11 5.86 -17.67 8.54
CA THR A 11 6.31 -17.20 9.84
C THR A 11 6.61 -15.69 9.84
N ILE A 12 6.51 -15.07 11.02
CA ILE A 12 6.88 -13.65 11.20
C ILE A 12 8.37 -13.39 10.89
N PRO A 13 9.34 -14.25 11.32
CA PRO A 13 10.74 -14.08 10.96
C PRO A 13 10.97 -14.07 9.44
N GLU A 14 10.37 -14.98 8.68
CA GLU A 14 10.49 -14.98 7.21
C GLU A 14 9.95 -13.69 6.59
N LEU A 15 8.80 -13.20 7.06
CA LEU A 15 8.23 -11.95 6.58
C LEU A 15 9.16 -10.76 6.87
N ARG A 16 9.73 -10.72 8.07
CA ARG A 16 10.65 -9.68 8.51
C ARG A 16 11.95 -9.73 7.70
N ASP A 17 12.53 -10.89 7.52
CA ASP A 17 13.79 -11.08 6.80
C ASP A 17 13.63 -10.78 5.30
N PHE A 18 12.47 -11.11 4.73
CA PHE A 18 12.13 -10.76 3.35
C PHE A 18 11.98 -9.25 3.14
N LEU A 19 11.41 -8.53 4.10
CA LEU A 19 11.23 -7.08 4.05
C LEU A 19 12.48 -6.32 4.52
N ALA A 20 13.45 -7.00 5.13
CA ALA A 20 14.70 -6.39 5.56
C ALA A 20 15.49 -5.88 4.35
N GLY A 21 15.77 -4.58 4.33
CA GLY A 21 16.49 -3.89 3.25
C GLY A 21 15.69 -3.72 1.97
N ALA A 22 14.37 -3.95 1.99
CA ALA A 22 13.48 -3.57 0.90
C ALA A 22 13.16 -2.07 1.00
N ASP A 23 13.13 -1.37 -0.14
CA ASP A 23 12.77 0.05 -0.22
C ASP A 23 11.25 0.22 -0.35
N VAL A 24 10.54 -0.17 0.71
CA VAL A 24 9.07 -0.14 0.76
C VAL A 24 8.57 0.72 1.91
N ASP A 25 7.48 1.45 1.67
CA ASP A 25 6.80 2.22 2.69
C ASP A 25 5.82 1.29 3.46
N MET A 26 6.12 1.09 4.74
CA MET A 26 5.31 0.26 5.65
C MET A 26 4.43 1.10 6.59
N GLY A 27 4.40 2.43 6.39
CA GLY A 27 3.72 3.40 7.26
C GLY A 27 4.38 3.55 8.64
N CYS A 28 3.71 4.32 9.52
CA CYS A 28 4.28 4.69 10.82
C CYS A 28 4.30 3.57 11.87
N ARG A 29 3.50 2.51 11.68
CA ARG A 29 3.39 1.35 12.60
C ARG A 29 3.00 0.10 11.80
N PRO A 30 3.94 -0.53 11.11
CA PRO A 30 3.65 -1.74 10.36
C PRO A 30 3.18 -2.85 11.30
N VAL A 31 2.05 -3.46 10.96
CA VAL A 31 1.50 -4.61 11.69
C VAL A 31 1.48 -5.80 10.75
N ALA A 32 1.96 -6.94 11.24
CA ALA A 32 1.75 -8.23 10.62
C ALA A 32 0.48 -8.85 11.21
N VAL A 33 -0.49 -9.20 10.36
CA VAL A 33 -1.76 -9.80 10.76
C VAL A 33 -1.78 -11.26 10.29
N LYS A 34 -2.21 -12.18 11.15
CA LYS A 34 -2.44 -13.57 10.75
C LYS A 34 -3.70 -13.67 9.89
N ARG A 35 -3.58 -14.23 8.69
CA ARG A 35 -4.69 -14.53 7.77
C ARG A 35 -4.59 -15.99 7.34
N GLY A 36 -5.50 -16.82 7.83
CA GLY A 36 -5.38 -18.28 7.71
C GLY A 36 -4.09 -18.76 8.37
N ASP A 37 -3.30 -19.54 7.61
CA ASP A 37 -2.03 -20.11 8.10
C ASP A 37 -0.81 -19.21 7.86
N ARG A 38 -1.01 -17.96 7.43
CA ARG A 38 0.08 -17.06 7.03
C ARG A 38 0.02 -15.73 7.77
N TYR A 39 1.17 -15.09 7.91
CA TYR A 39 1.30 -13.72 8.40
C TYR A 39 1.42 -12.78 7.21
N ALA A 40 0.63 -11.72 7.19
CA ALA A 40 0.57 -10.76 6.10
C ALA A 40 0.76 -9.32 6.60
N THR A 41 1.41 -8.50 5.80
CA THR A 41 1.48 -7.04 6.00
C THR A 41 1.24 -6.32 4.67
N GLU A 42 0.83 -5.06 4.76
CA GLU A 42 0.57 -4.22 3.59
C GLU A 42 1.65 -3.15 3.48
N VAL A 43 2.23 -3.01 2.29
CA VAL A 43 3.30 -2.05 2.00
C VAL A 43 3.00 -1.30 0.72
N ILE A 44 3.59 -0.13 0.55
CA ILE A 44 3.57 0.62 -0.70
C ILE A 44 4.95 0.52 -1.33
N SER A 45 5.00 0.14 -2.60
CA SER A 45 6.24 -0.02 -3.37
C SER A 45 6.07 0.60 -4.74
N ASP A 46 7.15 1.04 -5.37
CA ASP A 46 7.14 1.32 -6.81
C ASP A 46 7.33 0.03 -7.64
N ASP A 47 7.25 0.17 -8.96
CA ASP A 47 7.37 -0.93 -9.92
C ASP A 47 8.79 -1.53 -9.96
N ASP A 48 9.82 -0.70 -9.76
CA ASP A 48 11.21 -1.13 -9.83
C ASP A 48 11.56 -1.99 -8.61
N GLU A 49 11.15 -1.56 -7.42
CA GLU A 49 11.31 -2.33 -6.19
C GLU A 49 10.42 -3.58 -6.19
N LEU A 50 9.19 -3.52 -6.71
CA LEU A 50 8.37 -4.72 -6.91
C LEU A 50 9.07 -5.75 -7.81
N ALA A 51 9.71 -5.30 -8.89
CA ALA A 51 10.47 -6.17 -9.78
C ALA A 51 11.73 -6.74 -9.10
N ARG A 52 12.34 -6.02 -8.15
CA ARG A 52 13.46 -6.53 -7.33
C ARG A 52 12.98 -7.56 -6.32
N LEU A 53 11.88 -7.29 -5.62
CA LEU A 53 11.25 -8.20 -4.66
C LEU A 53 10.83 -9.51 -5.34
N GLY A 54 10.30 -9.44 -6.57
CA GLY A 54 9.95 -10.62 -7.36
C GLY A 54 11.14 -11.52 -7.75
N ARG A 55 12.37 -10.97 -7.79
CA ARG A 55 13.61 -11.74 -8.04
C ARG A 55 14.25 -12.26 -6.76
N ARG A 56 13.84 -11.76 -5.59
CA ARG A 56 14.38 -12.18 -4.30
C ARG A 56 13.93 -13.62 -4.01
N ARG A 57 14.79 -14.40 -3.34
CA ARG A 57 14.49 -15.80 -3.01
C ARG A 57 13.32 -15.85 -2.03
N ALA A 58 12.12 -16.12 -2.55
CA ALA A 58 10.88 -16.12 -1.79
C ALA A 58 10.68 -17.47 -1.08
N GLY A 59 11.50 -17.76 -0.07
CA GLY A 59 11.35 -18.94 0.80
C GLY A 59 9.98 -18.93 1.47
N GLY A 60 8.95 -19.39 0.77
CA GLY A 60 7.57 -19.32 1.18
C GLY A 60 6.87 -17.98 0.94
N VAL A 61 7.53 -16.85 0.68
CA VAL A 61 6.88 -15.52 0.61
C VAL A 61 5.99 -15.33 -0.64
N ARG A 62 4.84 -14.69 -0.46
CA ARG A 62 3.91 -14.33 -1.55
C ARG A 62 3.64 -12.84 -1.56
N ILE A 63 3.64 -12.24 -2.76
CA ILE A 63 3.30 -10.84 -3.00
C ILE A 63 2.03 -10.79 -3.84
N GLU A 64 1.05 -10.02 -3.39
CA GLU A 64 -0.21 -9.75 -4.08
C GLU A 64 -0.34 -8.24 -4.29
N VAL A 65 -0.68 -7.81 -5.50
CA VAL A 65 -0.96 -6.40 -5.80
C VAL A 65 -2.43 -6.13 -5.45
N LEU A 66 -2.68 -5.28 -4.45
CA LEU A 66 -4.03 -4.94 -4.01
C LEU A 66 -4.60 -3.75 -4.79
N GLU A 67 -3.80 -2.72 -5.00
CA GLU A 67 -4.26 -1.47 -5.60
C GLU A 67 -3.12 -0.76 -6.32
N GLU A 68 -3.42 -0.16 -7.47
CA GLU A 68 -2.52 0.78 -8.13
C GLU A 68 -2.77 2.19 -7.56
N MET A 69 -1.75 2.77 -6.93
CA MET A 69 -1.88 4.11 -6.36
C MET A 69 -1.52 5.16 -7.41
N PRO A 70 -2.50 5.96 -7.90
CA PRO A 70 -2.20 7.03 -8.82
C PRO A 70 -1.30 8.08 -8.16
N SER A 71 -0.38 8.65 -8.93
CA SER A 71 0.53 9.71 -8.47
C SER A 71 -0.24 10.86 -7.82
N ALA A 72 0.39 11.60 -6.90
CA ALA A 72 -0.23 12.77 -6.29
C ALA A 72 -0.78 13.76 -7.34
N ALA A 73 -0.03 13.97 -8.43
CA ALA A 73 -0.46 14.79 -9.56
C ALA A 73 -1.72 14.23 -10.26
N ARG A 74 -1.83 12.90 -10.44
CA ARG A 74 -3.03 12.27 -11.01
C ARG A 74 -4.21 12.35 -10.04
N ARG A 75 -3.99 12.19 -8.73
CA ARG A 75 -5.03 12.39 -7.70
C ARG A 75 -5.58 13.81 -7.69
N LEU A 76 -4.72 14.82 -7.87
CA LEU A 76 -5.14 16.22 -8.01
C LEU A 76 -6.00 16.46 -9.26
N ARG A 77 -5.80 15.70 -10.34
CA ARG A 77 -6.66 15.77 -11.54
C ARG A 77 -8.00 15.07 -11.38
N MET A 78 -8.13 14.16 -10.42
CA MET A 78 -9.41 13.51 -10.07
C MET A 78 -10.31 14.43 -9.23
N VAL A 79 -9.74 15.49 -8.66
CA VAL A 79 -10.50 16.53 -7.96
C VAL A 79 -11.16 17.43 -9.01
N PRO A 80 -12.49 17.66 -8.94
CA PRO A 80 -13.15 18.64 -9.78
C PRO A 80 -12.46 20.00 -9.62
N THR A 81 -12.16 20.67 -10.74
CA THR A 81 -11.46 21.96 -10.79
C THR A 81 -12.33 23.15 -10.32
N GLY A 82 -13.59 22.91 -9.99
CA GLY A 82 -14.50 23.93 -9.48
C GLY A 82 -14.17 24.33 -8.04
N ASN A 83 -14.37 25.61 -7.73
CA ASN A 83 -14.35 26.09 -6.35
C ASN A 83 -15.54 25.46 -5.59
N ARG A 84 -15.26 24.40 -4.81
CA ARG A 84 -16.26 23.69 -4.00
C ARG A 84 -16.93 24.58 -2.94
N PHE A 85 -16.38 25.76 -2.68
CA PHE A 85 -16.91 26.76 -1.76
C PHE A 85 -17.65 27.90 -2.47
N ALA A 86 -17.61 28.00 -3.82
CA ALA A 86 -18.24 29.09 -4.55
C ALA A 86 -19.78 29.12 -4.42
N GLY A 87 -20.40 27.99 -4.06
CA GLY A 87 -21.84 27.93 -3.80
C GLY A 87 -22.27 28.36 -2.40
N GLY A 88 -21.35 28.69 -1.48
CA GLY A 88 -21.67 28.99 -0.08
C GLY A 88 -22.24 27.80 0.72
N VAL A 89 -22.41 26.64 0.08
CA VAL A 89 -22.88 25.41 0.70
C VAL A 89 -21.70 24.74 1.39
N VAL A 90 -21.62 24.90 2.71
CA VAL A 90 -20.73 24.10 3.55
C VAL A 90 -21.12 22.63 3.35
N PRO A 91 -20.20 21.75 2.90
CA PRO A 91 -20.50 20.32 2.80
C PRO A 91 -20.92 19.81 4.18
N ARG A 92 -22.17 19.39 4.32
CA ARG A 92 -22.67 18.76 5.54
C ARG A 92 -22.55 17.25 5.40
N GLY A 93 -21.68 16.69 6.22
CA GLY A 93 -21.45 15.26 6.33
C GLY A 93 -20.20 15.05 7.18
N TYR A 94 -20.22 14.04 8.05
CA TYR A 94 -19.01 13.55 8.69
C TYR A 94 -18.11 13.07 7.55
N GLY A 95 -17.05 13.80 7.21
CA GLY A 95 -16.16 13.43 6.11
C GLY A 95 -15.75 11.97 6.26
N ARG A 96 -16.43 11.07 5.53
CA ARG A 96 -16.14 9.65 5.58
C ARG A 96 -14.84 9.46 4.83
N LYS A 97 -13.79 9.21 5.60
CA LYS A 97 -12.61 8.53 5.11
C LYS A 97 -12.98 7.05 5.02
N GLU A 98 -13.50 6.65 3.88
CA GLU A 98 -13.36 5.27 3.41
C GLU A 98 -12.14 5.22 2.48
#